data_AF-A0A960K064-F1
#
_entry.id   AF-A0A960K064-F1
#
_cell.length_a   1.000
_cell.length_b   1.000
_cell.length_c   1.000
_cell.angle_alpha   90.00
_cell.angle_beta   90.00
_cell.angle_gamma   90.00
#
_symmetry.space_group_name_H-M   'P 1'
#
loop_
_entity.id
_entity.type
_entity.pdbx_description
1 polymer ?
#
loop_
_entity_poly.entity_id
_entity_poly.type
_entity_poly.pdbx_seq_one_letter_code
_entity_poly.pdbx_strand_id
1 'polypeptide(L)' 'MEIPRVNPVGLVEQPPGFETTPRQHPLWLRALVLLLLLVFGGVTVVTTVVSLGRYCLTTDTSDVRDLPQPYRPAPEGE' A
#
# COMPACT_ATOMS: atom_id res chain seq x y z
N MET A 1 42.84 8.01 -5.92
CA MET A 1 41.54 7.32 -5.87
C MET A 1 40.49 8.35 -5.53
N GLU A 2 39.50 8.54 -6.40
CA GLU A 2 38.43 9.52 -6.20
C GLU A 2 37.26 8.83 -5.49
N ILE A 3 36.76 9.45 -4.41
CA ILE A 3 35.69 8.89 -3.57
C ILE A 3 34.34 9.29 -4.16
N PRO A 4 33.33 8.40 -4.19
CA PRO A 4 31.98 8.75 -4.61
C PRO A 4 31.46 9.94 -3.81
N ARG A 5 30.93 10.94 -4.50
CA ARG A 5 30.48 12.20 -3.92
C ARG A 5 29.06 12.51 -4.37
N VAL A 6 28.30 13.14 -3.49
CA VAL A 6 26.95 13.61 -3.80
C VAL A 6 27.08 14.99 -4.42
N ASN A 7 26.60 15.12 -5.66
CA ASN A 7 26.53 16.41 -6.37
C ASN A 7 25.47 17.30 -5.69
N PRO A 8 25.56 18.65 -5.72
CA PRO A 8 24.50 19.55 -5.23
C PRO A 8 23.06 19.27 -5.70
N VAL A 9 22.85 18.49 -6.76
CA VAL A 9 21.52 18.02 -7.19
C VAL A 9 21.04 16.75 -6.45
N GLY A 10 21.81 16.24 -5.49
CA GLY A 10 21.51 15.02 -4.73
C GLY A 10 21.84 13.70 -5.45
N LEU A 11 22.47 13.77 -6.63
CA LEU A 11 22.88 12.58 -7.37
C LEU A 11 24.24 12.07 -6.85
N VAL A 12 24.33 10.76 -6.64
CA VAL A 12 25.59 10.09 -6.29
C VAL A 12 26.38 9.90 -7.58
N GLU A 13 27.49 10.62 -7.73
CA GLU A 13 28.42 10.43 -8.82
C GLU A 13 29.42 9.34 -8.46
N GLN A 14 29.43 8.27 -9.26
CA GLN A 14 30.35 7.16 -9.09
C GLN A 14 31.46 7.24 -10.16
N PRO A 15 32.73 7.46 -9.77
CA PRO A 15 33.81 7.62 -10.72
C PRO A 15 34.09 6.32 -11.49
N PRO A 16 34.55 6.40 -12.76
CA PRO A 16 34.87 5.23 -13.56
C PRO A 16 36.01 4.45 -12.91
N GLY A 17 35.75 3.20 -12.54
CA GLY A 17 36.68 2.33 -11.80
C GLY A 17 36.35 2.10 -10.33
N PHE A 18 35.26 2.68 -9.82
CA PHE A 18 34.77 2.37 -8.47
C PHE A 18 33.92 1.09 -8.49
N GLU A 19 34.47 -0.04 -8.04
CA GLU A 19 33.68 -1.27 -7.90
C GLU A 19 32.69 -1.14 -6.73
N THR A 20 31.41 -1.12 -7.05
CA THR A 20 30.35 -1.31 -6.06
C THR A 20 30.33 -2.77 -5.65
N THR A 21 30.92 -3.10 -4.49
CA THR A 21 30.66 -4.39 -3.86
C THR A 21 29.18 -4.49 -3.49
N PRO A 22 28.41 -5.43 -4.06
CA PRO A 22 27.01 -5.59 -3.68
C PRO A 22 26.93 -5.92 -2.20
N ARG A 23 26.07 -5.21 -1.47
CA ARG A 23 25.91 -5.38 -0.02
C ARG A 23 25.42 -6.81 0.25
N GLN A 24 26.30 -7.67 0.76
CA GLN A 24 25.96 -9.05 1.05
C GLN A 24 25.15 -9.09 2.34
N HIS A 25 23.85 -9.40 2.22
CA HIS A 25 22.99 -9.62 3.38
C HIS A 25 23.12 -11.08 3.84
N PRO A 26 23.28 -11.31 5.16
CA PRO A 26 23.37 -12.67 5.67
C PRO A 26 22.03 -13.40 5.47
N LEU A 27 22.09 -14.72 5.25
CA LEU A 27 20.91 -15.54 4.91
C LEU A 27 19.79 -15.45 5.96
N TRP A 28 20.14 -15.36 7.24
CA TRP A 28 19.17 -15.22 8.33
C TRP A 28 18.35 -13.92 8.21
N LEU A 29 18.99 -12.82 7.79
CA LEU A 29 18.32 -11.53 7.61
C LEU A 29 17.33 -11.62 6.45
N ARG A 30 17.71 -12.30 5.36
CA ARG A 30 16.82 -12.56 4.22
C ARG A 30 15.62 -13.41 4.62
N ALA A 31 15.85 -14.45 5.42
CA ALA A 31 14.77 -15.31 5.93
C ALA A 31 13.81 -14.54 6.84
N LEU A 32 14.34 -13.68 7.73
CA LEU A 32 13.53 -12.82 8.60
C LEU A 32 12.67 -11.85 7.78
N VAL A 33 13.26 -11.18 6.79
CA VAL A 33 12.52 -10.28 5.89
C VAL A 33 11.42 -11.03 5.13
N LEU A 34 11.73 -12.22 4.61
CA LEU A 34 10.76 -13.04 3.90
C LEU A 34 9.61 -13.48 4.81
N LEU A 35 9.91 -13.89 6.04
CA LEU A 35 8.90 -14.21 7.05
C LEU A 35 7.99 -13.00 7.34
N LEU A 36 8.58 -11.82 7.53
CA LEU A 36 7.84 -10.60 7.80
C LEU A 36 6.90 -10.24 6.64
N LEU A 37 7.39 -10.36 5.40
CA LEU A 37 6.60 -10.12 4.18
C LEU A 37 5.43 -11.10 4.07
N LEU A 38 5.65 -12.38 4.38
CA LEU A 38 4.59 -13.38 4.35
C LEU A 38 3.51 -13.11 5.41
N VAL A 39 3.92 -12.74 6.63
CA VAL A 39 2.97 -12.40 7.71
C VAL A 39 2.17 -11.15 7.33
N PHE A 40 2.84 -10.10 6.87
CA PHE A 40 2.17 -8.87 6.46
C PHE A 40 1.20 -9.10 5.29
N GLY A 41 1.64 -9.83 4.27
CA GLY A 41 0.80 -10.20 3.13
C GLY A 41 -0.40 -11.05 3.56
N GLY A 42 -0.18 -12.04 4.44
CA GLY A 42 -1.24 -12.88 4.98
C GLY A 42 -2.29 -12.08 5.77
N VAL A 43 -1.86 -11.21 6.67
CA VAL A 43 -2.77 -10.32 7.42
C VAL A 43 -3.55 -9.41 6.47
N THR A 44 -2.89 -8.83 5.47
CA THR A 44 -3.54 -7.98 4.46
C THR A 44 -4.63 -8.77 3.73
N VAL A 45 -4.31 -9.94 3.19
CA VAL A 45 -5.30 -10.78 2.48
C VAL A 45 -6.46 -11.16 3.38
N VAL A 46 -6.19 -11.62 4.61
CA VAL A 46 -7.24 -12.01 5.56
C VAL A 46 -8.15 -10.82 5.88
N THR A 47 -7.57 -9.66 6.19
CA THR A 47 -8.37 -8.46 6.50
C THR A 47 -9.19 -7.99 5.30
N THR A 48 -8.65 -8.05 4.08
CA THR A 48 -9.39 -7.74 2.86
C THR A 48 -10.55 -8.72 2.64
N VAL A 49 -10.31 -10.02 2.78
CA VAL A 49 -11.35 -11.06 2.62
C VAL A 49 -12.43 -10.93 3.69
N VAL A 50 -12.05 -10.67 4.96
CA VAL A 50 -13.02 -10.47 6.05
C VAL A 50 -13.83 -9.20 5.83
N SER A 51 -13.19 -8.12 5.39
CA SER A 51 -13.88 -6.86 5.11
C SER A 51 -14.86 -7.00 3.94
N LEU A 52 -14.43 -7.63 2.84
CA LEU A 52 -15.29 -7.94 1.71
C LEU A 52 -16.40 -8.91 2.11
N GLY A 53 -16.09 -9.97 2.86
CA GLY A 53 -17.07 -10.93 3.32
C GLY A 53 -18.13 -10.28 4.19
N ARG A 54 -17.73 -9.43 5.14
CA ARG A 54 -18.68 -8.64 5.92
C ARG A 54 -19.50 -7.73 5.03
N TYR A 55 -18.87 -6.97 4.14
CA TYR A 55 -19.59 -6.11 3.21
C TYR A 55 -20.62 -6.91 2.38
N CYS A 56 -20.24 -8.02 1.76
CA CYS A 56 -21.15 -8.85 0.97
C CYS A 56 -22.26 -9.53 1.80
N LEU A 57 -22.03 -9.81 3.08
CA LEU A 57 -23.01 -10.47 3.95
C LEU A 57 -23.93 -9.50 4.70
N THR A 58 -23.48 -8.27 4.96
CA THR A 58 -24.24 -7.29 5.76
C THR A 58 -24.80 -6.15 4.94
N THR A 59 -24.33 -5.95 3.71
CA THR A 59 -24.87 -4.91 2.83
C THR A 59 -26.06 -5.49 2.09
N ASP A 60 -27.26 -5.07 2.46
CA ASP A 60 -28.46 -5.31 1.69
C ASP A 60 -28.35 -4.49 0.39
N THR A 61 -28.30 -5.13 -0.78
CA THR A 61 -28.17 -4.42 -2.07
C THR A 61 -29.34 -3.47 -2.37
N SER A 62 -30.38 -3.52 -1.53
CA SER A 62 -31.57 -2.68 -1.55
C SER A 62 -31.50 -1.48 -0.58
N ASP A 63 -30.42 -1.31 0.20
CA ASP A 63 -30.31 -0.21 1.15
C ASP A 63 -29.96 1.12 0.46
N VAL A 64 -30.99 1.80 -0.03
CA VAL A 64 -30.94 3.10 -0.72
C VAL A 64 -30.84 4.28 0.26
N ARG A 65 -30.75 4.03 1.58
CA ARG A 65 -30.82 5.07 2.62
C ARG A 65 -29.64 6.04 2.60
N ASP A 66 -28.49 5.60 2.10
CA ASP A 66 -27.29 6.43 1.94
C ASP A 66 -27.18 7.10 0.57
N LEU A 67 -28.11 6.84 -0.36
CA LEU A 67 -28.12 7.53 -1.65
C LEU A 67 -28.73 8.93 -1.48
N PRO A 68 -28.13 9.97 -2.07
CA PRO A 68 -28.70 11.31 -2.08
C PRO A 68 -30.11 11.25 -2.64
N GLN A 69 -31.11 11.46 -1.78
CA GLN A 69 -32.51 11.45 -2.22
C GLN A 69 -32.71 12.59 -3.23
N PRO A 70 -33.34 12.32 -4.39
CA PRO A 70 -33.75 13.38 -5.29
C PRO A 70 -34.61 14.37 -4.53
N TYR A 71 -34.24 15.65 -4.57
CA TYR A 71 -34.99 16.73 -3.94
C TYR A 71 -36.46 16.66 -4.37
N ARG A 72 -37.36 16.37 -3.43
CA ARG A 72 -38.80 16.42 -3.64
C ARG A 72 -39.31 17.77 -3.11
N PRO A 73 -39.70 18.73 -3.97
CA PRO A 73 -40.29 19.96 -3.50
C PRO A 73 -41.59 19.67 -2.73
N ALA A 74 -41.81 20.41 -1.65
CA ALA A 74 -43.01 20.30 -0.82
C ALA A 74 -44.26 20.62 -1.64
N PRO A 75 -45.43 19.98 -1.37
CA PRO A 75 -46.67 20.37 -2.01
C PRO A 75 -47.01 21.80 -1.59
N GLU A 76 -47.03 22.71 -2.56
CA GLU A 76 -47.59 24.04 -2.37
C GLU A 76 -49.08 23.86 -2.07
N GLY A 77 -49.50 24.35 -0.89
CA GLY A 77 -50.84 24.15 -0.35
C GLY A 77 -51.92 24.72 -1.27
N GLU A 78 -53.01 23.95 -1.39
CA GLU A 78 -54.31 24.36 -1.91
C GLU A 78 -55.03 25.34 -0.97
#